data_AF-A0A378AY34-F1
#
_entry.id   AF-A0A378AY34-F1
#
_cell.length_a   1.000
_cell.length_b   1.000
_cell.length_c   1.000
_cell.angle_alpha   90.00
_cell.angle_beta   90.00
_cell.angle_gamma   90.00
#
_symmetry.space_group_name_H-M   'P 1'
#
loop_
_entity.id
_entity.type
_entity.pdbx_description
1 polymer ?
#
loop_
_entity_poly.entity_id
_entity_poly.type
_entity_poly.pdbx_seq_one_letter_code
_entity_poly.pdbx_strand_id
1 'polypeptide(L)'
;MYHLDNTSGVPEMPEPKEQQSMTPRWFGESQEQGGISWPGADWFNVVQAELLNLLAAAGIEPEKHSFDQLSKAIPILGGGEQVRQDLGDVYGLRFIGQCPDIETLRSVQFLFVGQQIFLKEHTAGMDQGGGIFYCHSLTNNDGLIDDNGFQIINDFGQVIRRKERGAMYADQFGAIGGQDIKPVYDNMYQASRTFNIQEAIVGHPLNKIPYLHTGDSDFNVTDGIGFNLIGLKIVNKGVPINHVGNNICHRFHKDATVSDSFYEQCSITGFLIRGRNADNSASGNDGIALQASDIIGFHCDVFVNGYTSMAGAAISLYNDTGYTEKSRLKAVIRGCCNGVLFHRNATPGATSTNSFMGTELDLEYQAGVPGKTNRGLV
;
A
#
# COMPACT_ATOMS: atom_id res chain seq x y z
N MET A 1 18.83 13.12 50.84
CA MET A 1 20.00 12.28 51.16
C MET A 1 21.23 13.16 51.19
N TYR A 2 22.11 12.91 52.16
CA TYR A 2 23.38 13.60 52.30
C TYR A 2 24.34 12.63 53.00
N HIS A 3 25.65 12.79 52.80
CA HIS A 3 26.63 11.98 53.54
C HIS A 3 26.48 12.19 55.06
N LEU A 4 27.03 11.29 55.87
CA LEU A 4 27.17 11.49 57.30
C LEU A 4 27.88 12.82 57.59
N ASP A 5 27.10 13.81 58.05
CA ASP A 5 27.57 15.19 58.25
C ASP A 5 27.64 15.52 59.74
N ASN A 6 28.66 14.97 60.40
CA ASN A 6 29.00 15.26 61.78
C ASN A 6 30.52 15.17 61.99
N THR A 7 31.00 15.64 63.15
CA THR A 7 32.44 15.66 63.49
C THR A 7 33.04 14.29 63.80
N SER A 8 32.24 13.22 63.78
CA SER A 8 32.68 11.84 64.04
C SER A 8 32.95 11.04 62.77
N GLY A 9 32.59 11.57 61.60
CA GLY A 9 32.85 10.93 60.31
C GLY A 9 34.35 10.91 59.96
N VAL A 10 34.75 9.91 59.19
CA VAL A 10 36.09 9.81 58.58
C VAL A 10 36.04 10.31 57.13
N PRO A 11 37.11 10.96 56.63
CA PRO A 11 37.10 11.62 55.31
C PRO A 11 37.10 10.65 54.11
N GLU A 12 37.54 9.41 54.32
CA GLU A 12 37.56 8.35 53.31
C GLU A 12 36.74 7.15 53.80
N MET A 13 35.95 6.55 52.91
CA MET A 13 35.16 5.36 53.26
C MET A 13 36.11 4.21 53.62
N PRO A 14 36.02 3.63 54.84
CA PRO A 14 36.82 2.47 55.19
C PRO A 14 36.55 1.29 54.26
N GLU A 15 37.58 0.49 53.98
CA GLU A 15 37.39 -0.76 53.22
C GLU A 15 36.38 -1.67 53.93
N PRO A 16 35.40 -2.24 53.20
CA PRO A 16 34.49 -3.23 53.76
C PRO A 16 35.26 -4.41 54.37
N LYS A 17 34.88 -4.85 55.58
CA LYS A 17 35.50 -6.00 56.23
C LYS A 17 35.17 -7.30 55.50
N GLU A 18 35.93 -8.34 55.81
CA GLU A 18 35.74 -9.68 55.25
C GLU A 18 34.31 -10.20 55.45
N GLN A 19 33.81 -10.90 54.42
CA GLN A 19 32.49 -11.52 54.44
C GLN A 19 32.35 -12.52 55.60
N GLN A 20 31.41 -12.26 56.51
CA GLN A 20 31.20 -13.11 57.70
C GLN A 20 30.17 -14.24 57.50
N SER A 21 29.38 -14.20 56.42
CA SER A 21 28.37 -15.24 56.15
C SER A 21 28.25 -15.51 54.65
N MET A 22 28.21 -16.79 54.27
CA MET A 22 28.03 -17.25 52.89
C MET A 22 26.57 -17.26 52.42
N THR A 23 25.64 -16.87 53.29
CA THR A 23 24.19 -16.90 53.03
C THR A 23 23.54 -15.60 53.51
N PRO A 24 22.57 -15.02 52.77
CA PRO A 24 21.84 -13.83 53.22
C PRO A 24 21.23 -13.99 54.62
N ARG A 25 21.37 -12.96 55.47
CA ARG A 25 20.78 -12.87 56.81
C ARG A 25 19.88 -11.64 56.89
N TRP A 26 18.87 -11.69 57.74
CA TRP A 26 17.90 -10.61 57.94
C TRP A 26 17.94 -10.16 59.40
N PHE A 27 17.56 -8.90 59.67
CA PHE A 27 17.44 -8.39 61.03
C PHE A 27 16.42 -9.21 61.82
N GLY A 28 16.82 -9.69 63.00
CA GLY A 28 15.95 -10.42 63.93
C GLY A 28 15.96 -9.79 65.31
N GLU A 29 14.84 -9.93 66.02
CA GLU A 29 14.61 -9.43 67.38
C GLU A 29 14.55 -10.57 68.42
N SER A 30 15.12 -11.75 68.12
CA SER A 30 14.93 -12.95 68.96
C SER A 30 15.42 -12.74 70.40
N GLN A 31 14.52 -12.95 71.36
CA GLN A 31 14.86 -13.00 72.79
C GLN A 31 15.52 -14.32 73.21
N GLU A 32 15.49 -15.36 72.37
CA GLU A 32 16.12 -16.64 72.67
C GLU A 32 17.23 -16.96 71.64
N GLN A 33 18.46 -17.05 72.15
CA GLN A 33 19.70 -17.55 71.52
C GLN A 33 20.27 -16.84 70.26
N GLY A 34 20.01 -15.55 70.05
CA GLY A 34 20.66 -14.79 68.97
C GLY A 34 21.02 -13.33 69.26
N GLY A 35 20.40 -12.71 70.27
CA GLY A 35 20.52 -11.28 70.52
C GLY A 35 19.86 -10.43 69.42
N ILE A 36 19.64 -9.14 69.72
CA ILE A 36 19.19 -8.17 68.71
C ILE A 36 20.27 -8.08 67.63
N SER A 37 19.86 -8.00 66.36
CA SER A 37 20.81 -7.78 65.26
C SER A 37 21.31 -6.33 65.27
N TRP A 38 22.63 -6.12 65.22
CA TRP A 38 23.26 -4.79 65.22
C TRP A 38 23.97 -4.53 63.89
N PRO A 39 23.49 -3.59 63.05
CA PRO A 39 24.23 -3.21 61.85
C PRO A 39 25.52 -2.47 62.24
N GLY A 40 26.64 -2.92 61.69
CA GLY A 40 27.94 -2.25 61.84
C GLY A 40 28.11 -1.08 60.88
N ALA A 41 29.21 -0.33 61.04
CA ALA A 41 29.55 0.80 60.18
C ALA A 41 29.58 0.43 58.68
N ASP A 42 30.10 -0.75 58.35
CA ASP A 42 30.14 -1.29 56.98
C ASP A 42 28.76 -1.30 56.33
N TRP A 43 27.72 -1.75 57.05
CA TRP A 43 26.36 -1.83 56.52
C TRP A 43 25.79 -0.43 56.23
N PHE A 44 25.94 0.50 57.17
CA PHE A 44 25.47 1.88 56.99
C PHE A 44 26.24 2.62 55.90
N ASN A 45 27.56 2.43 55.81
CA ASN A 45 28.39 3.02 54.78
C ASN A 45 28.00 2.49 53.39
N VAL A 46 27.73 1.18 53.26
CA VAL A 46 27.24 0.60 52.01
C VAL A 46 25.88 1.19 51.61
N VAL A 47 24.90 1.23 52.52
CA VAL A 47 23.59 1.83 52.22
C VAL A 47 23.72 3.32 51.86
N GLN A 48 24.54 4.06 52.60
CA GLN A 48 24.80 5.47 52.29
C GLN A 48 25.44 5.62 50.90
N ALA A 49 26.46 4.82 50.59
CA ALA A 49 27.14 4.84 49.30
C ALA A 49 26.17 4.52 48.16
N GLU A 50 25.34 3.49 48.28
CA GLU A 50 24.30 3.15 47.29
C GLU A 50 23.33 4.31 47.05
N LEU A 51 22.83 4.95 48.12
CA LEU A 51 21.89 6.06 48.01
C LEU A 51 22.54 7.32 47.42
N LEU A 52 23.81 7.59 47.72
CA LEU A 52 24.57 8.70 47.10
C LEU A 52 24.89 8.40 45.64
N ASN A 53 25.29 7.17 45.32
CA ASN A 53 25.53 6.71 43.95
C ASN A 53 24.26 6.81 43.10
N LEU A 54 23.09 6.54 43.69
CA LEU A 54 21.80 6.69 43.02
C LEU A 54 21.51 8.16 42.67
N LEU A 55 21.83 9.11 43.56
CA LEU A 55 21.72 10.54 43.24
C LEU A 55 22.71 10.95 42.15
N ALA A 56 23.97 10.50 42.26
CA ALA A 56 25.00 10.78 41.27
C ALA A 56 24.63 10.24 39.88
N ALA A 57 24.10 9.01 39.82
CA ALA A 57 23.62 8.40 38.57
C ALA A 57 22.45 9.18 37.96
N ALA A 58 21.61 9.81 38.79
CA ALA A 58 20.53 10.68 38.34
C ALA A 58 20.97 12.13 38.04
N GLY A 59 22.25 12.46 38.20
CA GLY A 59 22.77 13.82 38.04
C GLY A 59 22.27 14.81 39.10
N ILE A 60 21.87 14.32 40.27
CA ILE A 60 21.37 15.13 41.38
C ILE A 60 22.49 15.28 42.41
N GLU A 61 22.88 16.53 42.69
CA GLU A 61 23.79 16.83 43.79
C GLU A 61 23.09 16.62 45.14
N PRO A 62 23.71 15.92 46.11
CA PRO A 62 23.15 15.74 47.44
C PRO A 62 22.89 17.08 48.15
N GLU A 63 21.66 17.29 48.63
CA GLU A 63 21.31 18.46 49.44
C GLU A 63 20.74 18.08 50.82
N LYS A 64 21.38 18.54 51.90
CA LYS A 64 21.01 18.29 53.29
C LYS A 64 19.58 18.68 53.65
N HIS A 65 19.04 19.76 53.09
CA HIS A 65 17.69 20.25 53.41
C HIS A 65 16.60 19.76 52.44
N SER A 66 16.96 18.92 51.46
CA SER A 66 16.00 18.31 50.52
C SER A 66 15.67 16.87 50.91
N PHE A 67 14.40 16.62 51.23
CA PHE A 67 13.89 15.32 51.69
C PHE A 67 13.21 14.50 50.59
N ASP A 68 13.25 14.97 49.34
CA ASP A 68 12.55 14.39 48.19
C ASP A 68 13.52 13.97 47.06
N GLN A 69 14.83 13.86 47.36
CA GLN A 69 15.86 13.58 46.35
C GLN A 69 15.74 12.18 45.75
N LEU A 70 15.44 11.16 46.56
CA LEU A 70 15.23 9.79 46.04
C LEU A 70 13.99 9.73 45.15
N SER A 71 12.90 10.42 45.55
CA SER A 71 11.70 10.55 44.72
C SER A 71 11.93 11.34 43.42
N LYS A 72 12.95 12.19 43.36
CA LYS A 72 13.39 12.88 42.12
C LYS A 72 14.30 11.99 41.26
N ALA A 73 15.19 11.23 41.88
CA ALA A 73 16.14 10.37 41.18
C ALA A 73 15.48 9.15 40.52
N ILE A 74 14.55 8.50 41.21
CA ILE A 74 13.90 7.26 40.73
C ILE A 74 13.21 7.46 39.35
N PRO A 75 12.42 8.53 39.09
CA PRO A 75 11.82 8.76 37.77
C PRO A 75 12.83 8.99 36.64
N ILE A 76 13.97 9.63 36.93
CA ILE A 76 15.05 9.87 35.96
C ILE A 76 15.66 8.53 35.56
N LEU A 77 16.04 7.73 36.56
CA LEU A 77 16.65 6.41 36.35
C LEU A 77 15.68 5.38 35.77
N GLY A 78 14.38 5.53 36.06
CA GLY A 78 13.31 4.69 35.52
C GLY A 78 13.04 4.90 34.03
N GLY A 79 13.74 5.83 33.37
CA GLY A 79 13.69 6.04 31.91
C GLY A 79 12.38 6.63 31.38
N GLY A 80 11.34 6.76 32.21
CA GLY A 80 10.04 7.29 31.78
C GLY A 80 10.08 8.77 31.36
N GLU A 81 11.02 9.54 31.91
CA GLU A 81 11.29 10.90 31.41
C GLU A 81 12.01 10.86 30.06
N GLN A 82 13.04 10.03 29.92
CA GLN A 82 13.77 9.87 28.65
C GLN A 82 12.85 9.41 27.52
N VAL A 83 11.99 8.42 27.75
CA VAL A 83 11.02 7.94 26.75
C VAL A 83 10.05 9.06 26.34
N ARG A 84 9.60 9.90 27.28
CA ARG A 84 8.73 11.04 26.96
C ARG A 84 9.46 12.10 26.15
N GLN A 85 10.72 12.37 26.45
CA GLN A 85 11.56 13.26 25.66
C GLN A 85 11.81 12.69 24.26
N ASP A 86 12.18 11.42 24.15
CA ASP A 86 12.45 10.71 22.90
C ASP A 86 11.23 10.65 21.98
N LEU A 87 10.03 10.42 22.54
CA LEU A 87 8.77 10.41 21.78
C LEU A 87 8.28 11.83 21.45
N GLY A 88 8.64 12.83 22.25
CA GLY A 88 8.31 14.24 22.04
C GLY A 88 9.24 14.97 21.08
N ASP A 89 10.40 14.40 20.77
CA ASP A 89 11.38 14.95 19.83
C ASP A 89 10.85 14.93 18.37
N VAL A 90 11.40 15.78 17.51
CA VAL A 90 11.04 15.87 16.08
C VAL A 90 11.23 14.54 15.33
N TYR A 91 12.12 13.67 15.81
CA TYR A 91 12.35 12.33 15.26
C TYR A 91 11.63 11.20 16.03
N GLY A 92 10.73 11.52 16.96
CA GLY A 92 10.12 10.55 17.88
C GLY A 92 9.36 9.41 17.20
N LEU A 93 8.85 9.62 15.98
CA LEU A 93 8.21 8.57 15.17
C LEU A 93 9.13 7.37 14.86
N ARG A 94 10.46 7.53 14.91
CA ARG A 94 11.41 6.42 14.71
C ARG A 94 11.27 5.32 15.77
N PHE A 95 10.69 5.63 16.92
CA PHE A 95 10.46 4.70 18.02
C PHE A 95 9.12 3.98 17.91
N ILE A 96 8.27 4.33 16.94
CA ILE A 96 6.99 3.68 16.69
C ILE A 96 7.19 2.61 15.61
N GLY A 97 6.96 1.35 15.98
CA GLY A 97 7.06 0.22 15.06
C GLY A 97 6.09 0.31 13.88
N GLN A 98 6.48 -0.27 12.75
CA GLN A 98 5.67 -0.33 11.53
C GLN A 98 5.56 -1.78 11.05
N CYS A 99 4.42 -2.11 10.46
CA CYS A 99 4.24 -3.33 9.69
C CYS A 99 5.04 -3.22 8.39
N PRO A 100 5.94 -4.16 8.07
CA PRO A 100 6.84 -4.03 6.93
C PRO A 100 6.10 -4.10 5.60
N ASP A 101 5.14 -4.99 5.42
CA ASP A 101 4.49 -5.28 4.14
C ASP A 101 3.07 -5.86 4.31
N ILE A 102 2.31 -5.95 3.21
CA ILE A 102 0.94 -6.47 3.22
C ILE A 102 0.88 -7.96 3.61
N GLU A 103 1.91 -8.74 3.27
CA GLU A 103 2.00 -10.15 3.68
C GLU A 103 2.04 -10.26 5.21
N THR A 104 2.89 -9.48 5.86
CA THR A 104 2.97 -9.40 7.32
C THR A 104 1.69 -8.83 7.92
N LEU A 105 1.04 -7.85 7.27
CA LEU A 105 -0.23 -7.28 7.74
C LEU A 105 -1.32 -8.36 7.86
N ARG A 106 -1.34 -9.34 6.95
CA ARG A 106 -2.28 -10.48 7.02
C ARG A 106 -2.03 -11.40 8.22
N SER A 107 -0.82 -11.43 8.77
CA SER A 107 -0.52 -12.17 10.01
C SER A 107 -0.74 -11.38 11.31
N VAL A 108 -1.12 -10.09 11.23
CA VAL A 108 -1.32 -9.26 12.42
C VAL A 108 -2.75 -9.40 12.94
N GLN A 109 -2.89 -9.82 14.20
CA GLN A 109 -4.18 -9.80 14.90
C GLN A 109 -4.45 -8.42 15.52
N PHE A 110 -5.59 -7.83 15.17
CA PHE A 110 -6.09 -6.61 15.79
C PHE A 110 -6.96 -6.96 17.01
N LEU A 111 -6.88 -6.12 18.04
CA LEU A 111 -7.52 -6.34 19.34
C LEU A 111 -8.86 -5.60 19.48
N PHE A 112 -9.06 -4.52 18.72
CA PHE A 112 -10.28 -3.74 18.75
C PHE A 112 -10.52 -3.00 17.42
N VAL A 113 -11.79 -2.71 17.13
CA VAL A 113 -12.20 -1.91 15.98
C VAL A 113 -11.62 -0.49 16.09
N GLY A 114 -11.03 0.01 15.02
CA GLY A 114 -10.38 1.31 14.95
C GLY A 114 -8.90 1.32 15.35
N GLN A 115 -8.34 0.19 15.84
CA GLN A 115 -6.90 0.07 16.05
C GLN A 115 -6.16 0.35 14.73
N GLN A 116 -5.19 1.25 14.78
CA GLN A 116 -4.40 1.67 13.62
C GLN A 116 -3.04 0.98 13.59
N ILE A 117 -2.51 0.80 12.37
CA ILE A 117 -1.15 0.33 12.13
C ILE A 117 -0.53 1.12 10.98
N PHE A 118 0.75 1.43 11.11
CA PHE A 118 1.55 2.01 10.03
C PHE A 118 2.10 0.87 9.18
N LEU A 119 1.81 0.89 7.89
CA LEU A 119 2.39 0.01 6.89
C LEU A 119 3.53 0.76 6.19
N LYS A 120 4.73 0.18 6.18
CA LYS A 120 5.92 0.77 5.54
C LYS A 120 5.78 0.78 4.02
N GLU A 121 5.44 -0.35 3.43
CA GLU A 121 5.36 -0.57 1.98
C GLU A 121 4.31 -1.65 1.68
N HIS A 122 3.85 -1.75 0.44
CA HIS A 122 2.94 -2.82 0.04
C HIS A 122 3.68 -4.15 -0.10
N THR A 123 4.76 -4.14 -0.88
CA THR A 123 5.60 -5.32 -1.20
C THR A 123 6.99 -5.08 -0.65
N ALA A 124 7.57 -6.06 0.04
CA ALA A 124 8.85 -5.92 0.72
C ALA A 124 10.00 -5.45 -0.21
N GLY A 125 10.77 -4.46 0.23
CA GLY A 125 11.95 -3.95 -0.46
C GLY A 125 11.68 -3.04 -1.65
N MET A 126 10.47 -2.52 -1.79
CA MET A 126 10.03 -1.65 -2.89
C MET A 126 9.91 -0.19 -2.48
N ASP A 127 9.77 0.09 -1.18
CA ASP A 127 9.61 1.41 -0.57
C ASP A 127 8.44 2.23 -1.18
N GLN A 128 7.34 1.55 -1.55
CA GLN A 128 6.13 2.13 -2.14
C GLN A 128 4.85 1.47 -1.61
N GLY A 129 3.71 2.15 -1.73
CA GLY A 129 2.40 1.59 -1.37
C GLY A 129 2.10 1.49 0.13
N GLY A 130 2.96 2.03 0.99
CA GLY A 130 2.74 2.14 2.44
C GLY A 130 1.55 3.04 2.81
N GLY A 131 1.31 3.23 4.11
CA GLY A 131 0.23 4.11 4.59
C GLY A 131 -0.33 3.68 5.94
N ILE A 132 -1.46 4.28 6.33
CA ILE A 132 -2.13 3.96 7.59
C ILE A 132 -3.32 3.06 7.31
N PHE A 133 -3.37 1.93 8.01
CA PHE A 133 -4.49 1.00 8.02
C PHE A 133 -5.16 0.99 9.39
N TYR A 134 -6.43 0.60 9.42
CA TYR A 134 -7.19 0.43 10.65
C TYR A 134 -8.08 -0.82 10.61
N CYS A 135 -8.31 -1.44 11.77
CA CYS A 135 -9.28 -2.51 11.92
C CYS A 135 -10.69 -1.95 11.69
N HIS A 136 -11.32 -2.33 10.57
CA HIS A 136 -12.70 -1.98 10.27
C HIS A 136 -13.69 -2.90 11.00
N SER A 137 -13.41 -4.20 11.04
CA SER A 137 -14.23 -5.21 11.72
C SER A 137 -13.36 -6.34 12.26
N LEU A 138 -13.72 -6.89 13.42
CA LEU A 138 -13.05 -8.06 14.01
C LEU A 138 -13.51 -9.39 13.38
N THR A 139 -14.53 -9.36 12.53
CA THR A 139 -15.00 -10.52 11.78
C THR A 139 -15.39 -10.13 10.35
N ASN A 140 -15.28 -11.08 9.43
CA ASN A 140 -15.68 -10.95 8.04
C ASN A 140 -16.97 -11.75 7.75
N ASN A 141 -18.02 -11.50 8.54
CA ASN A 141 -19.27 -12.24 8.42
C ASN A 141 -20.03 -11.93 7.11
N ASP A 142 -19.77 -10.76 6.53
CA ASP A 142 -20.43 -10.30 5.30
C ASP A 142 -19.74 -10.82 4.02
N GLY A 143 -18.72 -11.66 4.15
CA GLY A 143 -18.01 -12.23 3.00
C GLY A 143 -17.29 -11.19 2.16
N LEU A 144 -16.78 -10.13 2.80
CA LEU A 144 -16.01 -9.08 2.13
C LEU A 144 -14.74 -9.65 1.50
N ILE A 145 -14.35 -9.09 0.37
CA ILE A 145 -13.24 -9.56 -0.45
C ILE A 145 -11.96 -8.78 -0.10
N ASP A 146 -10.83 -9.48 0.01
CA ASP A 146 -9.50 -8.86 0.08
C ASP A 146 -9.14 -8.32 -1.31
N ASP A 147 -8.96 -7.01 -1.43
CA ASP A 147 -8.59 -6.35 -2.68
C ASP A 147 -7.08 -6.07 -2.76
N ASN A 148 -6.29 -6.57 -1.80
CA ASN A 148 -4.85 -6.42 -1.74
C ASN A 148 -4.38 -4.96 -1.90
N GLY A 149 -5.11 -3.99 -1.37
CA GLY A 149 -4.61 -2.61 -1.29
C GLY A 149 -5.39 -1.70 -0.35
N PHE A 150 -6.71 -1.62 -0.50
CA PHE A 150 -7.58 -0.77 0.32
C PHE A 150 -8.32 -1.56 1.40
N GLN A 151 -8.62 -2.82 1.15
CA GLN A 151 -9.24 -3.76 2.07
C GLN A 151 -8.45 -5.06 2.12
N ILE A 152 -7.98 -5.41 3.31
CA ILE A 152 -7.22 -6.63 3.58
C ILE A 152 -8.04 -7.50 4.53
N ILE A 153 -8.14 -8.79 4.22
CA ILE A 153 -8.70 -9.80 5.12
C ILE A 153 -7.52 -10.59 5.69
N ASN A 154 -7.28 -10.45 6.98
CA ASN A 154 -6.16 -11.11 7.63
C ASN A 154 -6.47 -12.58 7.96
N ASP A 155 -5.45 -13.32 8.42
CA ASP A 155 -5.53 -14.75 8.74
C ASP A 155 -6.51 -15.07 9.89
N PHE A 156 -6.93 -14.03 10.62
CA PHE A 156 -7.92 -14.11 11.70
C PHE A 156 -9.34 -13.79 11.24
N GLY A 157 -9.56 -13.56 9.95
CA GLY A 157 -10.86 -13.19 9.37
C GLY A 157 -11.31 -11.77 9.73
N GLN A 158 -10.38 -10.88 10.08
CA GLN A 158 -10.65 -9.48 10.40
C GLN A 158 -10.55 -8.63 9.12
N VAL A 159 -11.35 -7.58 9.07
CA VAL A 159 -11.39 -6.66 7.93
C VAL A 159 -10.57 -5.43 8.29
N ILE A 160 -9.51 -5.18 7.51
CA ILE A 160 -8.59 -4.07 7.72
C ILE A 160 -8.72 -3.14 6.52
N ARG A 161 -8.83 -1.82 6.76
CA ARG A 161 -9.00 -0.84 5.68
C ARG A 161 -7.93 0.23 5.70
N ARG A 162 -7.50 0.66 4.51
CA ARG A 162 -6.65 1.83 4.32
C ARG A 162 -7.43 3.09 4.69
N LYS A 163 -6.80 4.00 5.42
CA LYS A 163 -7.43 5.25 5.86
C LYS A 163 -7.53 6.28 4.73
N GLU A 164 -6.47 6.39 3.92
CA GLU A 164 -6.41 7.27 2.76
C GLU A 164 -7.06 6.59 1.54
N ARG A 165 -8.19 7.14 1.07
CA ARG A 165 -9.02 6.57 0.00
C ARG A 165 -9.52 7.62 -1.00
N GLY A 166 -8.77 8.71 -1.20
CA GLY A 166 -9.20 9.79 -2.10
C GLY A 166 -9.20 9.38 -3.58
N ALA A 167 -8.19 8.63 -3.99
CA ALA A 167 -8.06 7.98 -5.30
C ALA A 167 -7.27 6.68 -5.12
N MET A 168 -7.44 5.73 -6.04
CA MET A 168 -6.69 4.48 -6.00
C MET A 168 -5.38 4.67 -6.77
N TYR A 169 -4.24 4.59 -6.10
CA TYR A 169 -2.93 4.59 -6.76
C TYR A 169 -2.41 3.16 -6.88
N ALA A 170 -1.93 2.77 -8.06
CA ALA A 170 -1.53 1.40 -8.35
C ALA A 170 -0.42 0.85 -7.42
N ASP A 171 0.44 1.71 -6.87
CA ASP A 171 1.47 1.31 -5.90
C ASP A 171 0.86 0.87 -4.55
N GLN A 172 -0.30 1.42 -4.16
CA GLN A 172 -1.06 1.00 -2.99
C GLN A 172 -1.63 -0.42 -3.11
N PHE A 173 -1.61 -0.98 -4.33
CA PHE A 173 -2.00 -2.34 -4.70
C PHE A 173 -0.81 -3.19 -5.17
N GLY A 174 0.42 -2.68 -5.03
CA GLY A 174 1.66 -3.41 -5.29
C GLY A 174 2.24 -3.27 -6.70
N ALA A 175 1.80 -2.32 -7.52
CA ALA A 175 2.36 -2.14 -8.87
C ALA A 175 3.85 -1.79 -8.86
N ILE A 176 4.66 -2.62 -9.54
CA ILE A 176 6.10 -2.43 -9.73
C ILE A 176 6.45 -2.70 -11.20
N GLY A 177 7.32 -1.89 -11.77
CA GLY A 177 7.75 -2.06 -13.17
C GLY A 177 8.41 -3.42 -13.42
N GLY A 178 8.09 -4.05 -14.55
CA GLY A 178 8.54 -5.39 -14.90
C GLY A 178 7.65 -6.53 -14.38
N GLN A 179 6.79 -6.28 -13.39
CA GLN A 179 5.78 -7.26 -12.96
C GLN A 179 4.55 -7.23 -13.86
N ASP A 180 3.75 -8.30 -13.81
CA ASP A 180 2.42 -8.29 -14.41
C ASP A 180 1.51 -7.36 -13.63
N ILE A 181 1.00 -6.32 -14.30
CA ILE A 181 0.12 -5.31 -13.68
C ILE A 181 -1.34 -5.75 -13.67
N LYS A 182 -1.72 -6.83 -14.37
CA LYS A 182 -3.11 -7.29 -14.41
C LYS A 182 -3.71 -7.51 -13.02
N PRO A 183 -3.06 -8.22 -12.07
CA PRO A 183 -3.62 -8.41 -10.73
C PRO A 183 -3.88 -7.09 -10.01
N VAL A 184 -3.04 -6.08 -10.24
CA VAL A 184 -3.24 -4.74 -9.69
C VAL A 184 -4.51 -4.09 -10.26
N TYR A 185 -4.74 -4.19 -11.57
CA TYR A 185 -5.97 -3.69 -12.17
C TYR A 185 -7.21 -4.40 -11.66
N ASP A 186 -7.17 -5.72 -11.53
CA ASP A 186 -8.29 -6.51 -11.01
C ASP A 186 -8.63 -6.03 -9.58
N ASN A 187 -7.61 -5.80 -8.76
CA ASN A 187 -7.73 -5.34 -7.38
C ASN A 187 -8.24 -3.89 -7.26
N MET A 188 -7.72 -2.96 -8.07
CA MET A 188 -8.21 -1.58 -8.14
C MET A 188 -9.66 -1.53 -8.62
N TYR A 189 -10.00 -2.39 -9.59
CA TYR A 189 -11.36 -2.60 -10.02
C TYR A 189 -12.17 -3.05 -8.76
N GLN A 190 -11.82 -4.13 -8.04
CA GLN A 190 -12.56 -4.55 -6.82
C GLN A 190 -12.73 -3.44 -5.76
N ALA A 191 -11.68 -2.68 -5.48
CA ALA A 191 -11.74 -1.56 -4.56
C ALA A 191 -12.70 -0.46 -5.04
N SER A 192 -12.80 -0.23 -6.36
CA SER A 192 -13.71 0.74 -6.96
C SER A 192 -15.16 0.54 -6.52
N ARG A 193 -15.69 -0.70 -6.56
CA ARG A 193 -17.06 -0.98 -6.10
C ARG A 193 -17.18 -0.89 -4.60
N THR A 194 -16.20 -1.44 -3.89
CA THR A 194 -16.23 -1.50 -2.42
C THR A 194 -16.29 -0.10 -1.81
N PHE A 195 -15.62 0.86 -2.44
CA PHE A 195 -15.46 2.22 -1.91
C PHE A 195 -16.12 3.31 -2.75
N ASN A 196 -16.77 2.95 -3.86
CA ASN A 196 -17.35 3.88 -4.82
C ASN A 196 -16.34 4.94 -5.32
N ILE A 197 -15.14 4.47 -5.70
CA ILE A 197 -14.05 5.31 -6.22
C ILE A 197 -13.82 4.91 -7.67
N GLN A 198 -14.07 5.82 -8.61
CA GLN A 198 -13.99 5.49 -10.04
C GLN A 198 -12.60 5.74 -10.64
N GLU A 199 -11.71 6.44 -9.92
CA GLU A 199 -10.40 6.86 -10.43
C GLU A 199 -9.30 5.88 -10.01
N ALA A 200 -8.76 5.16 -10.98
CA ALA A 200 -7.64 4.24 -10.86
C ALA A 200 -6.39 4.84 -11.51
N ILE A 201 -5.49 5.36 -10.68
CA ILE A 201 -4.29 6.09 -11.11
C ILE A 201 -3.08 5.16 -11.16
N VAL A 202 -2.37 5.17 -12.28
CA VAL A 202 -1.16 4.39 -12.50
C VAL A 202 0.02 5.34 -12.74
N GLY A 203 1.05 5.21 -11.90
CA GLY A 203 2.30 5.96 -12.06
C GLY A 203 3.23 5.32 -13.09
N HIS A 204 4.13 6.13 -13.66
CA HIS A 204 5.27 5.60 -14.39
C HIS A 204 6.12 4.74 -13.43
N PRO A 205 6.54 3.53 -13.81
CA PRO A 205 7.31 2.67 -12.91
C PRO A 205 8.62 3.34 -12.49
N LEU A 206 8.90 3.37 -11.17
CA LEU A 206 10.09 4.04 -10.62
C LEU A 206 11.40 3.45 -11.14
N ASN A 207 11.44 2.12 -11.29
CA ASN A 207 12.59 1.39 -11.82
C ASN A 207 12.76 1.55 -13.35
N LYS A 208 11.88 2.31 -14.02
CA LYS A 208 11.86 2.58 -15.47
C LYS A 208 11.69 1.34 -16.35
N ILE A 209 11.32 0.20 -15.76
CA ILE A 209 11.00 -1.02 -16.50
C ILE A 209 9.50 -0.99 -16.84
N PRO A 210 9.09 -1.16 -18.11
CA PRO A 210 7.67 -1.23 -18.47
C PRO A 210 6.92 -2.28 -17.65
N TYR A 211 5.67 -2.02 -17.31
CA TYR A 211 4.82 -3.07 -16.75
C TYR A 211 4.59 -4.17 -17.79
N LEU A 212 4.58 -5.42 -17.35
CA LEU A 212 4.12 -6.55 -18.16
C LEU A 212 2.59 -6.64 -18.02
N HIS A 213 1.91 -7.12 -19.05
CA HIS A 213 0.50 -7.44 -18.99
C HIS A 213 0.24 -8.69 -19.85
N THR A 214 -0.24 -9.78 -19.24
CA THR A 214 -0.28 -11.10 -19.88
C THR A 214 -1.68 -11.67 -20.15
N GLY A 215 -2.75 -11.03 -19.67
CA GLY A 215 -4.12 -11.56 -19.69
C GLY A 215 -5.15 -10.50 -20.09
N ASP A 216 -6.44 -10.82 -19.97
CA ASP A 216 -7.51 -9.83 -20.24
C ASP A 216 -7.85 -9.03 -18.98
N SER A 217 -7.64 -7.71 -18.98
CA SER A 217 -8.23 -6.85 -17.94
C SER A 217 -9.66 -6.50 -18.32
N ASP A 218 -10.62 -7.13 -17.64
CA ASP A 218 -12.06 -7.00 -17.89
C ASP A 218 -12.72 -6.06 -16.87
N PHE A 219 -13.13 -4.90 -17.34
CA PHE A 219 -13.79 -3.86 -16.55
C PHE A 219 -15.28 -3.79 -16.91
N ASN A 220 -16.08 -4.58 -16.21
CA ASN A 220 -17.53 -4.63 -16.37
C ASN A 220 -18.20 -3.53 -15.54
N VAL A 221 -18.95 -2.62 -16.15
CA VAL A 221 -19.65 -1.52 -15.45
C VAL A 221 -21.16 -1.68 -15.48
N THR A 222 -21.65 -2.92 -15.63
CA THR A 222 -23.08 -3.26 -15.57
C THR A 222 -23.73 -2.87 -14.25
N ASP A 223 -22.96 -2.87 -13.16
CA ASP A 223 -23.40 -2.47 -11.82
C ASP A 223 -23.70 -0.97 -11.67
N GLY A 224 -23.39 -0.17 -12.68
CA GLY A 224 -23.61 1.28 -12.67
C GLY A 224 -22.51 2.07 -11.94
N ILE A 225 -21.33 1.45 -11.73
CA ILE A 225 -20.15 2.11 -11.19
C ILE A 225 -19.09 2.19 -12.29
N GLY A 226 -18.90 3.40 -12.83
CA GLY A 226 -17.87 3.69 -13.81
C GLY A 226 -16.45 3.37 -13.32
N PHE A 227 -15.53 3.15 -14.27
CA PHE A 227 -14.12 2.87 -13.99
C PHE A 227 -13.20 3.61 -14.96
N ASN A 228 -12.34 4.48 -14.41
CA ASN A 228 -11.46 5.38 -15.13
C ASN A 228 -10.02 5.03 -14.83
N LEU A 229 -9.33 4.45 -15.81
CA LEU A 229 -7.93 4.11 -15.72
C LEU A 229 -7.07 5.27 -16.21
N ILE A 230 -6.27 5.85 -15.32
CA ILE A 230 -5.57 7.12 -15.54
C ILE A 230 -4.07 6.92 -15.37
N GLY A 231 -3.33 6.93 -16.47
CA GLY A 231 -1.88 6.92 -16.47
C GLY A 231 -1.32 8.33 -16.22
N LEU A 232 -0.46 8.48 -15.22
CA LEU A 232 0.26 9.74 -14.98
C LEU A 232 1.23 10.00 -16.13
N LYS A 233 0.82 10.88 -17.05
CA LYS A 233 1.57 11.24 -18.25
C LYS A 233 2.69 12.24 -17.93
N ILE A 234 3.80 11.73 -17.40
CA ILE A 234 5.00 12.55 -17.05
C ILE A 234 5.94 12.72 -18.26
N VAL A 235 5.81 11.87 -19.30
CA VAL A 235 6.61 11.90 -20.53
C VAL A 235 5.71 11.85 -21.77
N ASN A 236 6.23 12.28 -22.94
CA ASN A 236 5.51 12.40 -24.22
C ASN A 236 4.71 11.17 -24.67
N LYS A 237 4.92 9.99 -24.08
CA LYS A 237 4.28 8.74 -24.50
C LYS A 237 3.35 8.12 -23.45
N GLY A 238 3.33 8.58 -22.19
CA GLY A 238 2.50 7.99 -21.13
C GLY A 238 3.14 6.82 -20.39
N VAL A 239 2.35 6.14 -19.53
CA VAL A 239 2.78 4.98 -18.72
C VAL A 239 2.98 3.74 -19.61
N PRO A 240 4.18 3.13 -19.63
CA PRO A 240 4.49 2.04 -20.56
C PRO A 240 3.99 0.67 -20.08
N ILE A 241 3.16 0.02 -20.91
CA ILE A 241 2.66 -1.35 -20.77
C ILE A 241 3.18 -2.20 -21.94
N ASN A 242 3.80 -3.33 -21.64
CA ASN A 242 4.13 -4.37 -22.60
C ASN A 242 3.10 -5.49 -22.50
N HIS A 243 2.20 -5.57 -23.47
CA HIS A 243 1.12 -6.53 -23.54
C HIS A 243 1.53 -7.75 -24.39
N VAL A 244 1.44 -8.94 -23.81
CA VAL A 244 1.71 -10.25 -24.45
C VAL A 244 0.48 -11.15 -24.35
N GLY A 245 0.40 -12.19 -25.19
CA GLY A 245 -0.63 -13.24 -25.04
C GLY A 245 -1.76 -13.24 -26.07
N ASN A 246 -1.70 -12.38 -27.10
CA ASN A 246 -2.67 -12.33 -28.21
C ASN A 246 -4.14 -12.23 -27.76
N ASN A 247 -4.38 -11.57 -26.62
CA ASN A 247 -5.70 -11.40 -26.02
C ASN A 247 -6.10 -9.89 -26.04
N ILE A 248 -7.08 -9.48 -25.25
CA ILE A 248 -7.52 -8.09 -25.14
C ILE A 248 -6.90 -7.46 -23.89
N CYS A 249 -5.94 -6.56 -24.07
CA CYS A 249 -5.25 -5.93 -22.93
C CYS A 249 -6.23 -5.24 -21.97
N HIS A 250 -7.12 -4.39 -22.49
CA HIS A 250 -8.16 -3.74 -21.69
C HIS A 250 -9.51 -3.86 -22.38
N ARG A 251 -10.50 -4.40 -21.66
CA ARG A 251 -11.89 -4.41 -22.06
C ARG A 251 -12.71 -3.59 -21.08
N PHE A 252 -13.47 -2.64 -21.60
CA PHE A 252 -14.51 -1.93 -20.86
C PHE A 252 -15.85 -2.31 -21.45
N HIS A 253 -16.78 -2.81 -20.64
CA HIS A 253 -18.08 -3.22 -21.18
C HIS A 253 -19.21 -3.06 -20.18
N LYS A 254 -20.42 -3.03 -20.73
CA LYS A 254 -21.66 -3.03 -19.98
C LYS A 254 -22.63 -4.02 -20.64
N ASP A 255 -23.35 -4.81 -19.86
CA ASP A 255 -24.47 -5.58 -20.36
C ASP A 255 -25.74 -4.73 -20.32
N ALA A 256 -26.17 -4.27 -21.50
CA ALA A 256 -27.37 -3.45 -21.67
C ALA A 256 -28.68 -4.25 -21.47
N THR A 257 -28.61 -5.58 -21.36
CA THR A 257 -29.79 -6.41 -21.03
C THR A 257 -30.06 -6.45 -19.52
N VAL A 258 -29.07 -6.11 -18.71
CA VAL A 258 -29.13 -6.15 -17.23
C VAL A 258 -29.13 -4.74 -16.63
N SER A 259 -28.40 -3.80 -17.23
CA SER A 259 -28.24 -2.44 -16.70
C SER A 259 -29.09 -1.40 -17.42
N ASP A 260 -29.95 -0.71 -16.67
CA ASP A 260 -30.70 0.45 -17.14
C ASP A 260 -29.89 1.76 -17.10
N SER A 261 -28.65 1.73 -16.59
CA SER A 261 -27.85 2.95 -16.51
C SER A 261 -27.40 3.41 -17.89
N PHE A 262 -27.65 4.69 -18.20
CA PHE A 262 -27.39 5.27 -19.51
C PHE A 262 -26.00 5.91 -19.65
N TYR A 263 -25.42 6.43 -18.56
CA TYR A 263 -24.21 7.27 -18.62
C TYR A 263 -23.15 6.80 -17.61
N GLU A 264 -22.50 5.68 -17.93
CA GLU A 264 -21.35 5.21 -17.15
C GLU A 264 -20.05 5.80 -17.71
N GLN A 265 -19.39 6.63 -16.91
CA GLN A 265 -18.10 7.21 -17.28
C GLN A 265 -17.02 6.14 -17.16
N CYS A 266 -16.56 5.65 -18.32
CA CYS A 266 -15.41 4.78 -18.41
C CYS A 266 -14.34 5.45 -19.25
N SER A 267 -13.09 5.33 -18.81
CA SER A 267 -11.99 5.89 -19.57
C SER A 267 -10.68 5.16 -19.40
N ILE A 268 -9.82 5.34 -20.39
CA ILE A 268 -8.41 4.99 -20.32
C ILE A 268 -7.58 6.13 -20.91
N THR A 269 -6.70 6.72 -20.10
CA THR A 269 -5.93 7.90 -20.53
C THR A 269 -4.47 7.81 -20.09
N GLY A 270 -3.55 8.38 -20.87
CA GLY A 270 -2.16 8.55 -20.46
C GLY A 270 -1.31 7.27 -20.50
N PHE A 271 -1.70 6.26 -21.28
CA PHE A 271 -0.95 5.00 -21.43
C PHE A 271 -0.23 4.88 -22.77
N LEU A 272 0.92 4.21 -22.73
CA LEU A 272 1.62 3.63 -23.88
C LEU A 272 1.43 2.11 -23.85
N ILE A 273 0.57 1.59 -24.71
CA ILE A 273 0.28 0.16 -24.78
C ILE A 273 1.03 -0.45 -25.97
N ARG A 274 1.94 -1.39 -25.68
CA ARG A 274 2.77 -2.04 -26.69
C ARG A 274 2.39 -3.50 -26.85
N GLY A 275 1.95 -3.87 -28.04
CA GLY A 275 1.81 -5.25 -28.47
C GLY A 275 3.18 -5.89 -28.66
N ARG A 276 3.47 -6.91 -27.85
CA ARG A 276 4.72 -7.66 -27.84
C ARG A 276 4.47 -9.13 -28.17
N ASN A 277 5.48 -9.76 -28.77
CA ASN A 277 5.52 -11.21 -28.94
C ASN A 277 5.61 -11.92 -27.58
N ALA A 278 5.39 -13.24 -27.57
CA ALA A 278 5.22 -14.02 -26.34
C ALA A 278 6.41 -13.96 -25.36
N ASP A 279 7.64 -13.76 -25.86
CA ASP A 279 8.86 -13.62 -25.07
C ASP A 279 9.17 -12.15 -24.67
N ASN A 280 8.27 -11.21 -25.02
CA ASN A 280 8.43 -9.78 -24.79
C ASN A 280 9.72 -9.19 -25.40
N SER A 281 10.26 -9.76 -26.49
CA SER A 281 11.52 -9.32 -27.10
C SER A 281 11.35 -8.35 -28.29
N ALA A 282 10.25 -8.45 -29.03
CA ALA A 282 9.95 -7.65 -30.21
C ALA A 282 8.48 -7.20 -30.27
N SER A 283 8.16 -6.29 -31.20
CA SER A 283 6.76 -5.96 -31.51
C SER A 283 6.08 -7.13 -32.22
N GLY A 284 4.82 -7.38 -31.91
CA GLY A 284 4.05 -8.45 -32.55
C GLY A 284 3.07 -9.12 -31.61
N ASN A 285 1.87 -8.57 -31.51
CA ASN A 285 0.75 -9.14 -30.75
C ASN A 285 -0.48 -9.17 -31.67
N ASP A 286 -1.12 -10.32 -31.82
CA ASP A 286 -2.32 -10.50 -32.66
C ASP A 286 -3.64 -10.30 -31.90
N GLY A 287 -3.57 -9.80 -30.67
CA GLY A 287 -4.70 -9.39 -29.85
C GLY A 287 -5.19 -7.97 -30.12
N ILE A 288 -5.82 -7.37 -29.11
CA ILE A 288 -6.41 -6.02 -29.15
C ILE A 288 -5.88 -5.22 -27.96
N ALA A 289 -5.51 -3.95 -28.16
CA ALA A 289 -5.02 -3.12 -27.06
C ALA A 289 -6.16 -2.61 -26.18
N LEU A 290 -7.26 -2.23 -26.81
CA LEU A 290 -8.42 -1.69 -26.13
C LEU A 290 -9.70 -2.10 -26.83
N GLN A 291 -10.64 -2.63 -26.08
CA GLN A 291 -12.01 -2.84 -26.52
C GLN A 291 -12.96 -2.10 -25.58
N ALA A 292 -13.89 -1.34 -26.14
CA ALA A 292 -15.00 -0.76 -25.39
C ALA A 292 -16.33 -1.16 -26.04
N SER A 293 -17.29 -1.59 -25.22
CA SER A 293 -18.58 -2.03 -25.70
C SER A 293 -19.77 -1.64 -24.85
N ASP A 294 -20.85 -1.24 -25.54
CA ASP A 294 -22.15 -0.88 -24.98
C ASP A 294 -22.10 0.25 -23.93
N ILE A 295 -21.06 1.08 -24.02
CA ILE A 295 -20.84 2.24 -23.15
C ILE A 295 -21.14 3.52 -23.94
N ILE A 296 -21.92 4.41 -23.32
CA ILE A 296 -22.18 5.75 -23.85
C ILE A 296 -21.24 6.73 -23.15
N GLY A 297 -20.39 7.41 -23.93
CA GLY A 297 -19.45 8.39 -23.42
C GLY A 297 -18.08 7.84 -23.04
N PHE A 298 -17.67 6.68 -23.60
CA PHE A 298 -16.34 6.12 -23.37
C PHE A 298 -15.23 7.10 -23.81
N HIS A 299 -14.23 7.34 -22.96
CA HIS A 299 -13.14 8.26 -23.26
C HIS A 299 -11.78 7.56 -23.33
N CYS A 300 -11.01 7.84 -24.38
CA CYS A 300 -9.72 7.24 -24.62
C CYS A 300 -8.69 8.30 -25.04
N ASP A 301 -7.53 8.35 -24.36
CA ASP A 301 -6.33 9.10 -24.76
C ASP A 301 -5.09 8.22 -24.58
N VAL A 302 -4.68 7.51 -25.64
CA VAL A 302 -3.61 6.50 -25.56
C VAL A 302 -2.66 6.52 -26.73
N PHE A 303 -1.45 6.02 -26.50
CA PHE A 303 -0.50 5.65 -27.54
C PHE A 303 -0.48 4.13 -27.66
N VAL A 304 -0.68 3.59 -28.85
CA VAL A 304 -0.67 2.15 -29.12
C VAL A 304 0.35 1.79 -30.19
N ASN A 305 1.10 0.71 -29.99
CA ASN A 305 1.96 0.17 -31.06
C ASN A 305 2.07 -1.36 -31.05
N GLY A 306 2.49 -1.95 -32.18
CA GLY A 306 2.92 -3.35 -32.24
C GLY A 306 1.82 -4.41 -32.35
N TYR A 307 0.60 -4.03 -32.72
CA TYR A 307 -0.51 -4.97 -32.91
C TYR A 307 -0.64 -5.43 -34.37
N THR A 308 -0.47 -6.72 -34.63
CA THR A 308 -0.20 -7.27 -35.96
C THR A 308 -1.33 -8.10 -36.58
N SER A 309 -2.47 -8.19 -35.89
CA SER A 309 -3.64 -8.92 -36.41
C SER A 309 -4.22 -8.23 -37.64
N MET A 310 -4.54 -9.03 -38.67
CA MET A 310 -5.30 -8.54 -39.84
C MET A 310 -6.81 -8.63 -39.61
N ALA A 311 -7.25 -9.41 -38.63
CA ALA A 311 -8.66 -9.64 -38.33
C ALA A 311 -9.21 -8.65 -37.27
N GLY A 312 -8.36 -8.21 -36.34
CA GLY A 312 -8.68 -7.22 -35.31
C GLY A 312 -8.07 -5.85 -35.59
N ALA A 313 -8.18 -4.93 -34.63
CA ALA A 313 -7.52 -3.62 -34.64
C ALA A 313 -6.89 -3.29 -33.29
N ALA A 314 -6.03 -2.28 -33.27
CA ALA A 314 -5.42 -1.79 -32.04
C ALA A 314 -6.48 -1.32 -31.03
N ILE A 315 -7.49 -0.58 -31.50
CA ILE A 315 -8.64 -0.15 -30.69
C ILE A 315 -9.93 -0.64 -31.36
N SER A 316 -10.84 -1.19 -30.56
CA SER A 316 -12.10 -1.75 -31.01
C SER A 316 -13.27 -1.10 -30.27
N LEU A 317 -14.19 -0.47 -31.02
CA LEU A 317 -15.50 -0.11 -30.51
C LEU A 317 -16.52 -1.15 -30.98
N TYR A 318 -17.18 -1.77 -30.02
CA TYR A 318 -17.93 -3.00 -30.21
C TYR A 318 -19.35 -2.87 -29.66
N ASN A 319 -20.39 -3.16 -30.44
CA ASN A 319 -21.75 -3.28 -29.91
C ASN A 319 -22.08 -4.75 -29.65
N ASP A 320 -22.30 -5.14 -28.40
CA ASP A 320 -22.60 -6.53 -28.03
C ASP A 320 -24.08 -6.76 -27.78
N THR A 321 -24.60 -6.09 -26.76
CA THR A 321 -25.96 -6.18 -26.25
C THR A 321 -26.73 -4.88 -26.42
N GLY A 322 -26.03 -3.77 -26.69
CA GLY A 322 -26.60 -2.44 -26.73
C GLY A 322 -25.86 -1.49 -27.68
N TYR A 323 -25.59 -0.28 -27.19
CA TYR A 323 -25.11 0.85 -27.98
C TYR A 323 -23.81 1.40 -27.41
N THR A 324 -22.80 1.53 -28.25
CA THR A 324 -21.55 2.26 -27.96
C THR A 324 -21.61 3.61 -28.65
N GLU A 325 -21.94 4.66 -27.90
CA GLU A 325 -22.21 5.99 -28.46
C GLU A 325 -21.42 7.08 -27.77
N LYS A 326 -21.31 8.25 -28.42
CA LYS A 326 -20.65 9.45 -27.89
C LYS A 326 -19.22 9.20 -27.38
N SER A 327 -18.56 8.19 -27.93
CA SER A 327 -17.19 7.84 -27.56
C SER A 327 -16.25 8.94 -28.03
N ARG A 328 -15.22 9.24 -27.23
CA ARG A 328 -14.18 10.22 -27.55
C ARG A 328 -12.84 9.52 -27.59
N LEU A 329 -12.34 9.27 -28.78
CA LEU A 329 -11.08 8.58 -29.00
C LEU A 329 -10.02 9.57 -29.48
N LYS A 330 -8.97 9.73 -28.67
CA LYS A 330 -7.71 10.36 -29.06
C LYS A 330 -6.62 9.31 -29.05
N ALA A 331 -6.12 8.93 -30.21
CA ALA A 331 -5.20 7.81 -30.31
C ALA A 331 -4.01 8.10 -31.22
N VAL A 332 -2.82 7.81 -30.72
CA VAL A 332 -1.60 7.73 -31.53
C VAL A 332 -1.28 6.26 -31.76
N ILE A 333 -1.49 5.78 -32.99
CA ILE A 333 -1.33 4.36 -33.34
C ILE A 333 -0.18 4.21 -34.34
N ARG A 334 0.84 3.44 -33.97
CA ARG A 334 2.04 3.24 -34.81
C ARG A 334 2.42 1.78 -34.93
N GLY A 335 2.78 1.33 -36.13
CA GLY A 335 3.27 -0.04 -36.31
C GLY A 335 2.22 -1.10 -35.95
N CYS A 336 0.95 -0.79 -36.20
CA CYS A 336 -0.17 -1.71 -36.09
C CYS A 336 -0.75 -1.99 -37.48
N CYS A 337 -1.28 -3.20 -37.70
CA CYS A 337 -1.98 -3.54 -38.94
C CYS A 337 -3.23 -2.70 -39.12
N ASN A 338 -4.15 -2.77 -38.15
CA ASN A 338 -5.37 -1.99 -38.17
C ASN A 338 -5.41 -1.01 -36.99
N GLY A 339 -5.85 0.22 -37.23
CA GLY A 339 -5.92 1.28 -36.21
C GLY A 339 -7.14 1.16 -35.32
N VAL A 340 -8.29 1.64 -35.80
CA VAL A 340 -9.57 1.58 -35.09
C VAL A 340 -10.56 0.73 -35.87
N LEU A 341 -11.28 -0.16 -35.19
CA LEU A 341 -12.35 -0.99 -35.76
C LEU A 341 -13.69 -0.67 -35.09
N PHE A 342 -14.72 -0.46 -35.92
CA PHE A 342 -16.10 -0.36 -35.47
C PHE A 342 -16.87 -1.61 -35.91
N HIS A 343 -17.40 -2.38 -34.95
CA HIS A 343 -18.10 -3.61 -35.31
C HIS A 343 -19.15 -4.03 -34.27
N ARG A 344 -20.00 -4.99 -34.64
CA ARG A 344 -21.04 -5.50 -33.75
C ARG A 344 -20.90 -7.00 -33.51
N ASN A 345 -21.65 -7.51 -32.54
CA ASN A 345 -21.86 -8.95 -32.41
C ASN A 345 -22.56 -9.49 -33.66
N ALA A 346 -21.85 -10.29 -34.45
CA ALA A 346 -22.38 -10.87 -35.70
C ALA A 346 -22.83 -12.33 -35.52
N THR A 347 -22.87 -12.83 -34.28
CA THR A 347 -23.33 -14.20 -33.99
C THR A 347 -24.78 -14.38 -34.49
N PRO A 348 -25.13 -15.53 -35.09
CA PRO A 348 -26.50 -15.79 -35.53
C PRO A 348 -27.51 -15.54 -34.41
N GLY A 349 -28.48 -14.65 -34.66
CA GLY A 349 -29.50 -14.26 -33.68
C GLY A 349 -29.16 -13.04 -32.81
N ALA A 350 -27.97 -12.46 -32.95
CA ALA A 350 -27.61 -11.22 -32.26
C ALA A 350 -28.48 -10.04 -32.74
N THR A 351 -28.95 -9.22 -31.80
CA THR A 351 -29.80 -8.04 -32.03
C THR A 351 -29.02 -6.72 -32.02
N SER A 352 -27.69 -6.78 -31.85
CA SER A 352 -26.82 -5.61 -31.79
C SER A 352 -26.85 -4.77 -33.07
N THR A 353 -26.77 -3.45 -32.88
CA THR A 353 -26.80 -2.47 -33.97
C THR A 353 -25.40 -2.17 -34.52
N ASN A 354 -25.34 -1.62 -35.72
CA ASN A 354 -24.12 -1.04 -36.30
C ASN A 354 -23.95 0.47 -35.99
N SER A 355 -24.80 1.04 -35.13
CA SER A 355 -24.78 2.47 -34.79
C SER A 355 -23.69 2.80 -33.75
N PHE A 356 -22.90 3.83 -34.02
CA PHE A 356 -21.90 4.41 -33.11
C PHE A 356 -22.07 5.93 -33.01
N MET A 357 -23.32 6.37 -32.83
CA MET A 357 -23.71 7.78 -32.92
C MET A 357 -22.85 8.70 -32.07
N GLY A 358 -22.41 9.82 -32.65
CA GLY A 358 -21.71 10.87 -31.92
C GLY A 358 -20.28 10.54 -31.50
N THR A 359 -19.68 9.48 -32.07
CA THR A 359 -18.27 9.17 -31.82
C THR A 359 -17.35 10.22 -32.44
N GLU A 360 -16.46 10.78 -31.63
CA GLU A 360 -15.39 11.69 -32.04
C GLU A 360 -14.07 10.91 -32.09
N LEU A 361 -13.35 11.01 -33.22
CA LEU A 361 -12.08 10.33 -33.45
C LEU A 361 -11.00 11.33 -33.87
N ASP A 362 -10.01 11.51 -32.99
CA ASP A 362 -8.74 12.19 -33.24
C ASP A 362 -7.64 11.12 -33.36
N LEU A 363 -7.22 10.83 -34.60
CA LEU A 363 -6.36 9.69 -34.92
C LEU A 363 -5.07 10.11 -35.62
N GLU A 364 -3.94 9.87 -34.96
CA GLU A 364 -2.63 9.83 -35.59
C GLU A 364 -2.28 8.38 -35.93
N TYR A 365 -2.33 8.00 -37.21
CA TYR A 365 -2.05 6.63 -37.64
C TYR A 365 -0.81 6.54 -38.53
N GLN A 366 0.13 5.67 -38.14
CA GLN A 366 1.24 5.26 -38.98
C GLN A 366 1.15 3.76 -39.27
N ALA A 367 0.83 3.42 -40.53
CA ALA A 367 0.99 2.07 -41.07
C ALA A 367 2.46 1.64 -40.92
N GLY A 368 2.70 0.40 -40.49
CA GLY A 368 4.07 0.00 -40.18
C GLY A 368 4.30 -1.49 -39.98
N VAL A 369 3.39 -2.36 -40.41
CA VAL A 369 3.63 -3.80 -40.40
C VAL A 369 3.95 -4.26 -41.84
N PRO A 370 5.23 -4.56 -42.14
CA PRO A 370 5.64 -4.96 -43.48
C PRO A 370 4.94 -6.25 -43.93
N GLY A 371 4.55 -6.31 -45.21
CA GLY A 371 3.96 -7.52 -45.81
C GLY A 371 2.51 -7.81 -45.41
N LYS A 372 1.85 -6.93 -44.65
CA LYS A 372 0.43 -7.03 -44.30
C LYS A 372 -0.36 -5.86 -44.86
N THR A 373 -1.64 -6.09 -45.16
CA THR A 373 -2.59 -5.01 -45.48
C THR A 373 -2.80 -4.18 -44.22
N ASN A 374 -2.66 -2.86 -44.33
CA ASN A 374 -2.77 -1.94 -43.21
C ASN A 374 -3.97 -1.00 -43.42
N ARG A 375 -4.81 -0.82 -42.40
CA ARG A 375 -6.00 0.06 -42.45
C ARG A 375 -6.03 0.96 -41.22
N GLY A 376 -6.08 2.27 -41.40
CA GLY A 376 -6.19 3.19 -40.25
C GLY A 376 -7.53 3.07 -39.53
N LEU A 377 -8.60 2.91 -40.30
CA LEU A 377 -9.98 2.74 -39.84
C LEU A 377 -10.59 1.56 -40.59
N VAL A 378 -11.29 0.67 -39.89
CA VAL A 378 -11.91 -0.56 -40.43
C VAL A 378 -13.40 -0.57 -40.14
#